data_AF-A0A0B1YHY7-F1
#
_entry.id   AF-A0A0B1YHY7-F1
#
_cell.length_a   1.000
_cell.length_b   1.000
_cell.length_c   1.000
_cell.angle_alpha   90.00
_cell.angle_beta   90.00
_cell.angle_gamma   90.00
#
_symmetry.space_group_name_H-M   'P 1'
#
loop_
_entity.id
_entity.type
_entity.pdbx_description
1 polymer ?
#
loop_
_entity_poly.entity_id
_entity_poly.type
_entity_poly.pdbx_seq_one_letter_code
_entity_poly.pdbx_strand_id
1 'polypeptide(L)'
;MLTHRWVDIDPIEAEHHPLYGIAGWLPWVLAVAIAGPTWVFWQGLSVDALQLAGSDLFDANTPGSGAVNLTTLLYLISCVTVLVLATTHDSAFRLAMIVHMALLPPMIGLMLMAGGVAGARATVIDGVVVAVAMLLTCGVYLQLSRRVRVTFELRDRAPDEHAGLKRQRAAAG
;
A
#
# COMPACT_ATOMS: atom_id res chain seq x y z
N MET A 1 14.45 14.61 22.65
CA MET A 1 13.50 13.87 21.79
C MET A 1 13.61 12.39 22.16
N LEU A 2 12.56 11.81 22.73
CA LEU A 2 12.50 10.36 23.02
C LEU A 2 12.36 9.62 21.68
N THR A 3 13.47 9.37 21.00
CA THR A 3 13.49 8.40 19.90
C THR A 3 13.31 7.03 20.51
N HIS A 4 12.07 6.55 20.58
CA HIS A 4 11.80 5.15 20.91
C HIS A 4 12.61 4.28 19.94
N ARG A 5 13.63 3.59 20.46
CA ARG A 5 14.48 2.72 19.67
C ARG A 5 13.68 1.47 19.34
N TRP A 6 13.53 1.19 18.05
CA TRP A 6 12.99 -0.08 17.59
C TRP A 6 14.08 -1.15 17.74
N VAL A 7 13.71 -2.30 18.28
CA VAL A 7 14.60 -3.44 18.54
C VAL A 7 14.02 -4.64 17.82
N ASP A 8 14.88 -5.42 17.18
CA ASP A 8 14.49 -6.66 16.53
C ASP A 8 14.08 -7.69 17.61
N ILE A 9 12.99 -8.40 17.37
CA ILE A 9 12.44 -9.45 18.25
C ILE A 9 12.50 -10.80 17.55
N ASP A 10 12.56 -11.87 18.35
CA ASP A 10 12.55 -13.24 17.82
C ASP A 10 11.22 -13.50 17.05
N PRO A 11 11.25 -14.15 15.88
CA PRO A 11 10.04 -14.56 15.17
C PRO A 11 8.99 -15.26 16.06
N ILE A 12 9.42 -16.14 16.97
CA ILE A 12 8.52 -16.87 17.88
C ILE A 12 7.85 -15.90 18.86
N GLU A 13 8.61 -14.93 19.38
CA GLU A 13 8.08 -13.90 20.27
C GLU A 13 7.12 -12.96 19.54
N ALA A 14 7.41 -12.64 18.27
CA ALA A 14 6.55 -11.83 17.42
C ALA A 14 5.20 -12.50 17.16
N GLU A 15 5.16 -13.80 16.87
CA GLU A 15 3.90 -14.52 16.60
C GLU A 15 2.93 -14.51 17.80
N HIS A 16 3.47 -14.55 19.02
CA HIS A 16 2.68 -14.49 20.26
C HIS A 16 2.35 -13.05 20.67
N HIS A 17 2.88 -12.04 19.97
CA HIS A 17 2.66 -10.65 20.31
C HIS A 17 1.21 -10.22 19.97
N PRO A 18 0.49 -9.51 20.86
CA PRO A 18 -0.91 -9.13 20.64
C PRO A 18 -1.14 -8.20 19.43
N LEU A 19 -0.06 -7.59 18.93
CA LEU A 19 -0.07 -6.74 17.74
C LEU A 19 0.33 -7.48 16.47
N TYR A 20 0.63 -8.77 16.51
CA TYR A 20 0.94 -9.54 15.30
C TYR A 20 -0.31 -9.74 14.43
N GLY A 21 -0.12 -9.86 13.12
CA GLY A 21 -1.16 -10.07 12.13
C GLY A 21 -1.93 -8.81 11.66
N ILE A 22 -2.90 -9.06 10.76
CA ILE A 22 -3.70 -8.03 10.07
C ILE A 22 -4.94 -7.66 10.89
N ALA A 23 -4.82 -6.63 11.72
CA ALA A 23 -5.94 -6.11 12.52
C ALA A 23 -5.86 -4.59 12.74
N GLY A 24 -6.88 -4.03 13.41
CA GLY A 24 -6.99 -2.59 13.67
C GLY A 24 -7.23 -1.80 12.39
N TRP A 25 -6.38 -0.81 12.13
CA TRP A 25 -6.47 0.03 10.93
C TRP A 25 -5.84 -0.59 9.68
N LEU A 26 -5.08 -1.69 9.82
CA LEU A 26 -4.39 -2.28 8.67
C LEU A 26 -5.34 -2.82 7.57
N PRO A 27 -6.47 -3.48 7.89
CA PRO A 27 -7.49 -3.82 6.88
C PRO A 27 -8.01 -2.61 6.10
N TRP A 28 -8.21 -1.47 6.78
CA TRP A 28 -8.64 -0.23 6.13
C TRP A 28 -7.58 0.31 5.18
N VAL A 29 -6.31 0.26 5.58
CA VAL A 29 -5.20 0.65 4.71
C VAL A 29 -5.14 -0.23 3.46
N LEU A 30 -5.34 -1.54 3.59
CA LEU A 30 -5.42 -2.45 2.44
C LEU A 30 -6.60 -2.14 1.53
N ALA A 31 -7.77 -1.85 2.11
CA ALA A 31 -8.96 -1.47 1.34
C ALA A 31 -8.73 -0.17 0.55
N VAL A 32 -8.16 0.86 1.19
CA VAL A 32 -7.82 2.13 0.53
C VAL A 32 -6.74 1.94 -0.53
N ALA A 33 -5.74 1.09 -0.28
CA ALA A 33 -4.70 0.76 -1.24
C ALA A 33 -5.27 0.23 -2.56
N ILE A 34 -6.37 -0.53 -2.52
CA ILE A 34 -7.05 -1.03 -3.72
C ILE A 34 -8.04 0.01 -4.27
N ALA A 35 -8.86 0.60 -3.40
CA ALA A 35 -9.94 1.49 -3.82
C ALA A 35 -9.44 2.79 -4.47
N GLY A 36 -8.33 3.36 -3.99
CA GLY A 36 -7.75 4.59 -4.54
C GLY A 36 -7.36 4.46 -6.01
N PRO A 37 -6.45 3.54 -6.38
CA PRO A 37 -6.12 3.28 -7.78
C PRO A 37 -7.33 2.85 -8.61
N THR A 38 -8.24 2.04 -8.05
CA THR A 38 -9.49 1.64 -8.73
C THR A 38 -10.32 2.87 -9.14
N TRP A 39 -10.46 3.83 -8.24
CA TRP A 39 -11.19 5.07 -8.52
C TRP A 39 -10.56 5.87 -9.67
N VAL A 40 -9.24 6.05 -9.63
CA VAL A 40 -8.50 6.76 -10.69
C VAL A 40 -8.61 6.04 -12.04
N PHE A 41 -8.51 4.71 -12.01
CA PHE A 41 -8.69 3.87 -13.19
C PHE A 41 -10.10 4.02 -13.79
N TRP A 42 -11.14 4.02 -12.96
CA TRP A 42 -12.52 4.17 -13.41
C TRP A 42 -12.82 5.58 -13.95
N GLN A 43 -12.29 6.64 -13.32
CA GLN A 43 -12.46 8.00 -13.80
C GLN A 43 -11.72 8.26 -15.13
N GLY A 44 -10.61 7.54 -15.36
CA GLY A 44 -9.83 7.64 -16.60
C GLY A 44 -10.40 6.86 -17.78
N LEU A 45 -11.39 5.98 -17.57
CA LEU A 45 -11.98 5.15 -18.60
C LEU A 45 -13.44 5.54 -18.85
N SER A 46 -13.77 5.89 -20.09
CA SER A 46 -15.17 5.92 -20.51
C SER A 46 -15.72 4.49 -20.58
N VAL A 47 -17.03 4.31 -20.36
CA VAL A 47 -17.71 3.00 -20.47
C VAL A 47 -17.43 2.35 -21.84
N ASP A 48 -17.34 3.16 -22.89
CA ASP A 48 -17.01 2.72 -24.25
C ASP A 48 -15.57 2.20 -24.34
N ALA A 49 -14.60 2.87 -23.71
CA ALA A 49 -13.19 2.43 -23.70
C ALA A 49 -13.00 1.10 -22.96
N LEU A 50 -13.80 0.85 -21.92
CA LEU A 50 -13.77 -0.42 -21.18
C LEU A 50 -14.39 -1.58 -21.99
N GLN A 51 -15.47 -1.31 -22.74
CA GLN A 51 -16.06 -2.30 -23.65
C GLN A 51 -15.12 -2.65 -24.80
N LEU A 52 -14.47 -1.65 -25.40
CA LEU A 52 -13.47 -1.83 -26.46
C LEU A 52 -12.25 -2.60 -25.96
N ALA A 53 -11.70 -2.29 -24.79
CA ALA A 53 -10.57 -3.03 -24.24
C ALA A 53 -10.93 -4.49 -23.87
N GLY A 54 -12.14 -4.72 -23.36
CA GLY A 54 -12.63 -6.05 -23.01
C GLY A 54 -12.86 -6.97 -24.22
N SER A 55 -13.29 -6.42 -25.36
CA SER A 55 -13.44 -7.19 -26.61
C SER A 55 -12.11 -7.47 -27.32
N ASP A 56 -11.10 -6.63 -27.09
CA ASP A 56 -9.80 -6.63 -27.78
C ASP A 56 -8.65 -7.12 -26.88
N LEU A 57 -8.94 -7.85 -25.80
CA LEU A 57 -7.92 -8.31 -24.84
C LEU A 57 -6.80 -9.15 -25.50
N PHE A 58 -7.03 -9.64 -26.72
CA PHE A 58 -6.10 -10.42 -27.52
C PHE A 58 -5.87 -9.88 -28.94
N ASP A 59 -6.54 -8.80 -29.36
CA ASP A 59 -6.36 -8.21 -30.68
C ASP A 59 -5.94 -6.74 -30.52
N ALA A 60 -4.72 -6.40 -30.94
CA ALA A 60 -4.11 -5.09 -30.68
C ALA A 60 -4.43 -4.07 -31.79
N ASN A 61 -5.59 -4.19 -32.43
CA ASN A 61 -5.90 -3.42 -33.64
C ASN A 61 -6.59 -2.09 -33.34
N THR A 62 -7.11 -1.88 -32.13
CA THR A 62 -7.80 -0.65 -31.76
C THR A 62 -6.86 0.37 -31.07
N PRO A 63 -6.76 1.61 -31.56
CA PRO A 63 -5.93 2.65 -30.93
C PRO A 63 -6.29 2.83 -29.45
N GLY A 64 -5.30 2.71 -28.56
CA GLY A 64 -5.47 2.86 -27.11
C GLY A 64 -5.82 1.57 -26.34
N SER A 65 -6.27 0.48 -26.99
CA SER A 65 -6.63 -0.78 -26.30
C SER A 65 -5.42 -1.41 -25.60
N GLY A 66 -4.25 -1.39 -26.24
CA GLY A 66 -3.00 -1.89 -25.66
C GLY A 66 -2.57 -1.14 -24.39
N ALA A 67 -2.81 0.18 -24.33
CA ALA A 67 -2.49 0.98 -23.14
C ALA A 67 -3.44 0.64 -21.98
N VAL A 68 -4.74 0.47 -22.26
CA VAL A 68 -5.73 0.06 -21.25
C VAL A 68 -5.43 -1.34 -20.72
N ASN A 69 -5.13 -2.31 -21.60
CA ASN A 69 -4.79 -3.68 -21.20
C ASN A 69 -3.52 -3.73 -20.36
N LEU A 70 -2.46 -3.03 -20.77
CA LEU A 70 -1.21 -2.95 -20.01
C LEU A 70 -1.42 -2.29 -18.64
N THR A 71 -2.18 -1.20 -18.60
CA THR A 71 -2.53 -0.52 -17.35
C THR A 71 -3.30 -1.44 -16.41
N THR A 72 -4.27 -2.19 -16.94
CA THR A 72 -5.05 -3.18 -16.19
C THR A 72 -4.16 -4.28 -15.62
N LEU A 73 -3.26 -4.84 -16.43
CA LEU A 73 -2.31 -5.86 -15.98
C LEU A 73 -1.40 -5.35 -14.87
N LEU A 74 -0.84 -4.15 -15.01
CA LEU A 74 0.03 -3.55 -14.00
C LEU A 74 -0.72 -3.24 -12.70
N TYR A 75 -1.95 -2.74 -12.81
CA TYR A 75 -2.85 -2.56 -11.67
C TYR A 75 -3.08 -3.88 -10.92
N LEU A 76 -3.46 -4.95 -11.63
CA LEU A 76 -3.72 -6.26 -11.04
C LEU A 76 -2.46 -6.86 -10.40
N ILE A 77 -1.32 -6.86 -11.11
CA ILE A 77 -0.05 -7.36 -10.59
C ILE A 77 0.30 -6.60 -9.31
N SER A 78 0.24 -5.27 -9.34
CA SER A 78 0.58 -4.45 -8.19
C SER A 78 -0.31 -4.76 -6.98
N CYS A 79 -1.63 -4.81 -7.15
CA CYS A 79 -2.56 -5.15 -6.08
C CYS A 79 -2.33 -6.55 -5.51
N VAL A 80 -2.14 -7.55 -6.38
CA VAL A 80 -1.86 -8.94 -5.95
C VAL A 80 -0.55 -8.99 -5.19
N THR A 81 0.51 -8.32 -5.64
CA THR A 81 1.80 -8.28 -4.94
C THR A 81 1.64 -7.74 -3.52
N VAL A 82 0.96 -6.60 -3.32
CA VAL A 82 0.80 -6.06 -1.95
C VAL A 82 -0.08 -6.94 -1.07
N LEU A 83 -1.11 -7.58 -1.63
CA LEU A 83 -1.94 -8.52 -0.89
C LEU A 83 -1.17 -9.78 -0.49
N VAL A 84 -0.35 -10.34 -1.39
CA VAL A 84 0.49 -11.50 -1.08
C VAL A 84 1.50 -11.13 0.00
N LEU A 85 2.20 -10.01 -0.11
CA LEU A 85 3.13 -9.56 0.93
C LEU A 85 2.42 -9.31 2.28
N ALA A 86 1.16 -8.84 2.23
CA ALA A 86 0.34 -8.68 3.43
C ALA A 86 0.04 -10.03 4.09
N THR A 87 -0.40 -11.03 3.32
CA THR A 87 -0.81 -12.34 3.86
C THR A 87 0.36 -13.22 4.26
N THR A 88 1.51 -13.07 3.61
CA THR A 88 2.75 -13.78 3.98
C THR A 88 3.56 -13.07 5.07
N HIS A 89 3.08 -11.93 5.57
CA HIS A 89 3.77 -11.08 6.55
C HIS A 89 5.21 -10.74 6.15
N ASP A 90 5.46 -10.49 4.87
CA ASP A 90 6.80 -10.27 4.34
C ASP A 90 7.34 -8.88 4.70
N SER A 91 8.64 -8.80 5.02
CA SER A 91 9.31 -7.54 5.39
C SER A 91 9.33 -6.47 4.31
N ALA A 92 9.23 -6.86 3.03
CA ALA A 92 9.12 -5.93 1.92
C ALA A 92 7.75 -5.23 1.85
N PHE A 93 6.73 -5.70 2.58
CA PHE A 93 5.37 -5.19 2.54
C PHE A 93 5.30 -3.67 2.71
N ARG A 94 5.98 -3.09 3.71
CA ARG A 94 5.90 -1.64 3.97
C ARG A 94 6.43 -0.83 2.79
N LEU A 95 7.59 -1.23 2.25
CA LEU A 95 8.18 -0.55 1.10
C LEU A 95 7.30 -0.70 -0.15
N ALA A 96 6.88 -1.93 -0.45
CA ALA A 96 6.02 -2.23 -1.59
C ALA A 96 4.69 -1.45 -1.52
N MET A 97 4.10 -1.34 -0.33
CA MET A 97 2.85 -0.59 -0.12
C MET A 97 3.04 0.92 -0.33
N ILE A 98 4.14 1.50 0.13
CA ILE A 98 4.43 2.92 -0.11
C ILE A 98 4.64 3.17 -1.61
N VAL A 99 5.41 2.31 -2.28
CA VAL A 99 5.64 2.40 -3.72
C VAL A 99 4.33 2.25 -4.50
N HIS A 100 3.49 1.28 -4.12
CA HIS A 100 2.17 1.07 -4.69
C HIS A 100 1.29 2.34 -4.57
N MET A 101 1.18 2.91 -3.38
CA MET A 101 0.37 4.13 -3.14
C MET A 101 0.93 5.36 -3.87
N ALA A 102 2.25 5.49 -3.95
CA ALA A 102 2.91 6.65 -4.56
C ALA A 102 2.87 6.61 -6.09
N LEU A 103 3.09 5.44 -6.68
CA LEU A 103 3.34 5.33 -8.13
C LEU A 103 2.15 4.83 -8.91
N LEU A 104 1.35 3.91 -8.38
CA LEU A 104 0.30 3.28 -9.17
C LEU A 104 -0.77 4.27 -9.66
N PRO A 105 -1.35 5.15 -8.81
CA PRO A 105 -2.38 6.07 -9.27
C PRO A 105 -1.89 7.07 -10.35
N PRO A 106 -0.72 7.74 -10.22
CA PRO A 106 -0.19 8.59 -11.29
C PRO A 106 0.17 7.80 -12.56
N MET A 107 0.71 6.59 -12.39
CA MET A 107 1.11 5.73 -13.51
C MET A 107 -0.08 5.34 -14.38
N ILE A 108 -1.25 5.10 -13.80
CA ILE A 108 -2.50 4.85 -14.55
C ILE A 108 -2.77 6.00 -15.53
N GLY A 109 -2.77 7.25 -15.05
CA GLY A 109 -2.99 8.41 -15.92
C GLY A 109 -1.91 8.56 -17.00
N LEU A 110 -0.65 8.31 -16.65
CA LEU A 110 0.47 8.41 -17.60
C LEU A 110 0.38 7.39 -18.73
N MET A 111 -0.03 6.15 -18.42
CA MET A 111 -0.21 5.10 -19.43
C MET A 111 -1.38 5.39 -20.36
N LEU A 112 -2.52 5.85 -19.80
CA LEU A 112 -3.65 6.28 -20.61
C LEU A 112 -3.29 7.47 -21.50
N MET A 113 -2.45 8.39 -21.01
CA MET A 113 -1.97 9.53 -21.78
C MET A 113 -1.04 9.10 -22.92
N ALA A 114 -0.13 8.17 -22.66
CA ALA A 114 0.73 7.57 -23.69
C ALA A 114 -0.09 6.80 -24.74
N GLY A 115 -1.22 6.22 -24.34
CA GLY A 115 -2.19 5.56 -25.23
C GLY A 115 -3.11 6.50 -26.01
N GLY A 116 -2.99 7.83 -25.83
CA GLY A 116 -3.84 8.81 -26.51
C GLY A 116 -5.30 8.82 -26.04
N VAL A 117 -5.59 8.31 -24.85
CA VAL A 117 -6.96 8.23 -24.31
C VAL A 117 -7.48 9.63 -23.94
N ALA A 118 -8.69 9.95 -24.38
CA ALA A 118 -9.34 11.22 -24.05
C ALA A 118 -9.53 11.34 -22.52
N GLY A 119 -9.22 12.51 -21.95
CA GLY A 119 -9.33 12.75 -20.50
C GLY A 119 -8.12 12.33 -19.68
N ALA A 120 -7.12 11.65 -20.26
CA ALA A 120 -5.97 11.13 -19.52
C ALA A 120 -5.18 12.19 -18.73
N ARG A 121 -5.12 13.44 -19.21
CA ARG A 121 -4.48 14.54 -18.47
C ARG A 121 -5.15 14.81 -17.12
N ALA A 122 -6.48 14.76 -17.08
CA ALA A 122 -7.22 14.90 -15.83
C ALA A 122 -6.95 13.69 -14.92
N THR A 123 -6.92 12.49 -15.49
CA THR A 123 -6.58 11.25 -14.76
C THR A 123 -5.19 11.28 -14.12
N VAL A 124 -4.18 11.88 -14.79
CA VAL A 124 -2.86 12.08 -14.17
C VAL A 124 -2.96 12.97 -12.94
N ILE A 125 -3.71 14.08 -13.02
CA ILE A 125 -3.88 15.01 -11.91
C ILE A 125 -4.61 14.32 -10.75
N ASP A 126 -5.72 13.63 -11.03
CA ASP A 126 -6.47 12.87 -10.04
C ASP A 126 -5.62 11.77 -9.42
N GLY A 127 -4.80 11.09 -10.23
CA GLY A 127 -3.83 10.11 -9.78
C GLY A 127 -2.83 10.69 -8.77
N VAL A 128 -2.26 11.87 -9.06
CA VAL A 128 -1.36 12.56 -8.13
C VAL A 128 -2.08 12.95 -6.83
N VAL A 129 -3.29 13.50 -6.93
CA VAL A 129 -4.09 13.88 -5.75
C VAL A 129 -4.38 12.67 -4.87
N VAL A 130 -4.80 11.55 -5.48
CA VAL A 130 -5.09 10.29 -4.77
C VAL A 130 -3.82 9.72 -4.13
N ALA A 131 -2.68 9.70 -4.83
CA ALA A 131 -1.41 9.26 -4.27
C ALA A 131 -1.00 10.08 -3.05
N VAL A 132 -1.11 11.41 -3.11
CA VAL A 132 -0.82 12.29 -1.98
C VAL A 132 -1.76 12.01 -0.81
N ALA A 133 -3.07 11.89 -1.07
CA ALA A 133 -4.05 11.59 -0.02
C ALA A 133 -3.79 10.24 0.66
N MET A 134 -3.45 9.20 -0.12
CA MET A 134 -3.10 7.88 0.40
C MET A 134 -1.81 7.92 1.21
N LEU A 135 -0.76 8.61 0.76
CA LEU A 135 0.50 8.71 1.48
C LEU A 135 0.35 9.48 2.81
N LEU A 136 -0.42 10.57 2.80
CA LEU A 136 -0.66 11.38 4.01
C LEU A 136 -1.47 10.62 5.07
N THR A 137 -2.40 9.77 4.64
CA THR A 137 -3.27 9.02 5.56
C THR A 137 -2.67 7.64 5.89
N CYS A 138 -2.55 6.78 4.88
CA CYS A 138 -2.11 5.41 5.01
C CYS A 138 -0.59 5.31 5.14
N GLY A 139 0.17 6.10 4.37
CA GLY A 139 1.63 6.11 4.43
C GLY A 139 2.14 6.50 5.83
N VAL A 140 1.57 7.55 6.42
CA VAL A 140 1.90 7.95 7.81
C VAL A 140 1.58 6.83 8.81
N TYR A 141 0.42 6.19 8.68
CA TYR A 141 0.08 5.02 9.50
C TYR A 141 1.11 3.89 9.35
N LEU A 142 1.51 3.53 8.13
CA LEU A 142 2.49 2.46 7.87
C LEU A 142 3.86 2.76 8.48
N GLN A 143 4.26 4.03 8.58
CA GLN A 143 5.54 4.43 9.17
C GLN A 143 5.55 4.39 10.70
N LEU A 144 4.42 4.76 11.33
CA LEU A 144 4.31 4.94 12.77
C LEU A 144 3.70 3.75 13.51
N SER A 145 2.97 2.89 12.80
CA SER A 145 2.23 1.79 13.40
C SER A 145 3.18 0.72 13.96
N ARG A 146 3.09 0.53 15.28
CA ARG A 146 3.77 -0.56 16.00
C ARG A 146 3.34 -1.94 15.47
N ARG A 147 2.06 -2.09 15.12
CA ARG A 147 1.52 -3.33 14.52
C ARG A 147 2.22 -3.67 13.21
N VAL A 148 2.41 -2.70 12.32
CA VAL A 148 3.12 -2.94 11.04
C VAL A 148 4.55 -3.40 11.29
N ARG A 149 5.25 -2.79 12.26
CA ARG A 149 6.64 -3.16 12.58
C ARG A 149 6.75 -4.54 13.23
N VAL A 150 5.84 -4.87 14.14
CA VAL A 150 5.81 -6.20 14.76
C VAL A 150 5.47 -7.28 13.73
N THR A 151 4.44 -7.05 12.91
CA THR A 151 3.96 -8.06 11.95
C THR A 151 4.93 -8.29 10.79
N PHE A 152 5.48 -7.23 10.19
CA PHE A 152 6.25 -7.35 8.95
C PHE A 152 7.76 -7.22 9.16
N GLU A 153 8.20 -6.49 10.19
CA GLU A 153 9.63 -6.21 10.39
C GLU A 153 10.22 -6.94 11.59
N LEU A 154 9.42 -7.71 12.33
CA LEU A 154 9.81 -8.34 13.59
C LEU A 154 10.49 -7.35 14.53
N ARG A 155 9.88 -6.17 14.68
CA ARG A 155 10.42 -5.07 15.49
C ARG A 155 9.42 -4.57 16.51
N ASP A 156 9.90 -4.41 17.74
CA ASP A 156 9.14 -3.79 18.81
C ASP A 156 9.86 -2.58 19.42
N ARG A 157 9.13 -1.76 20.20
CA ARG A 157 9.75 -0.66 20.95
C ARG A 157 10.60 -1.24 22.07
N ALA A 158 11.83 -0.72 22.22
CA ALA A 158 12.66 -1.02 23.37
C ALA A 158 11.84 -0.82 24.66
N PRO A 159 11.86 -1.78 25.60
CA PRO A 159 11.27 -1.56 26.90
C PRO A 159 11.94 -0.34 27.53
N ASP A 160 11.15 0.66 27.91
CA ASP A 160 11.68 1.87 28.53
C ASP A 160 12.57 1.46 29.73
N GLU A 161 13.84 1.84 29.73
CA GLU A 161 14.78 1.58 30.83
C GLU A 161 14.22 2.03 32.19
N HIS A 162 13.28 2.99 32.17
CA HIS A 162 12.60 3.52 33.35
C HIS A 162 11.59 2.54 33.97
N ALA A 163 11.04 1.59 33.20
CA ALA A 163 10.16 0.54 33.72
C ALA A 163 10.95 -0.53 34.50
N GLY A 164 12.18 -0.83 34.06
CA GLY A 164 13.11 -1.70 34.77
C GLY A 164 13.53 -1.13 36.13
N LEU A 165 13.89 0.15 36.17
CA LEU A 165 14.24 0.87 37.41
C LEU A 165 13.05 1.00 38.38
N LYS A 166 11.83 1.21 37.89
CA LYS A 166 10.62 1.21 38.74
C LYS A 166 10.32 -0.17 39.33
N ARG A 167 10.48 -1.26 38.55
CA ARG A 167 10.31 -2.63 39.05
C ARG A 167 11.38 -3.01 40.08
N GLN A 168 12.63 -2.61 39.87
CA GLN A 168 13.71 -2.87 40.86
C GLN A 168 13.49 -2.09 42.16
N ARG A 169 13.01 -0.84 42.11
CA ARG A 169 12.65 -0.08 43.31
C ARG A 169 11.44 -0.67 44.04
N ALA A 170 10.46 -1.21 43.32
CA ALA A 170 9.29 -1.83 43.93
C ALA A 170 9.56 -3.23 44.52
N ALA A 171 10.63 -3.90 44.08
CA ALA A 171 11.05 -5.20 44.61
C ALA A 171 12.08 -5.09 45.77
N ALA A 172 12.57 -3.87 46.05
CA ALA A 172 13.59 -3.59 47.06
C ALA A 172 13.04 -2.78 48.26
N GLY A 173 11.72 -2.60 48.36
CA GLY A 173 11.02 -1.98 49.49
C GLY A 173 9.92 -2.90 50.00
#